data_AF-A0A7W8WR36-F1
#
_entry.id   AF-A0A7W8WR36-F1
#
_cell.length_a   1.000
_cell.length_b   1.000
_cell.length_c   1.000
_cell.angle_alpha   90.00
_cell.angle_beta   90.00
_cell.angle_gamma   90.00
#
_symmetry.space_group_name_H-M   'P 1'
#
loop_
_entity.id
_entity.type
_entity.pdbx_description
1 polymer ?
#
loop_
_entity_poly.entity_id
_entity_poly.type
_entity_poly.pdbx_seq_one_letter_code
_entity_poly.pdbx_strand_id
1 'polypeptide(L)'
;AVSDATALADSCGTVLLVTRFETTSIAQVVEATAQLKQANARVKGVIFNGIDTDVYRYSLGARADLYRSASYLDALPASGETRKD
;
A
#
# COMPACT_ATOMS: atom_id res chain seq x y z
N ALA A 1 -9.82 -9.84 23.21
CA ALA A 1 -9.42 -10.24 21.84
C ALA A 1 -7.93 -10.64 21.77
N VAL A 2 -6.97 -9.84 22.27
CA VAL A 2 -5.53 -10.23 22.17
C VAL A 2 -5.20 -11.51 22.94
N SER A 3 -5.83 -11.74 24.10
CA SER A 3 -5.58 -12.93 24.95
C SER A 3 -5.81 -14.26 24.22
N ASP A 4 -6.89 -14.38 23.43
CA ASP A 4 -7.19 -15.61 22.70
C ASP A 4 -6.17 -15.83 21.57
N ALA A 5 -5.80 -14.74 20.88
CA ALA A 5 -4.79 -14.78 19.84
C ALA A 5 -3.40 -15.17 20.39
N THR A 6 -3.02 -14.67 21.57
CA THR A 6 -1.76 -15.05 22.23
C THR A 6 -1.75 -16.51 22.67
N ALA A 7 -2.88 -17.04 23.15
CA ALA A 7 -2.98 -18.44 23.55
C ALA A 7 -2.82 -19.40 22.37
N LEU A 8 -3.39 -19.05 21.20
CA LEU A 8 -3.28 -19.87 20.00
C LEU A 8 -1.93 -19.71 19.30
N ALA A 9 -1.32 -18.53 19.39
CA ALA A 9 -0.13 -18.20 18.63
C ALA A 9 1.10 -19.07 18.97
N ASP A 10 1.20 -19.59 20.19
CA ASP A 10 2.27 -20.52 20.60
C ASP A 10 2.21 -21.86 19.84
N SER A 11 1.01 -22.28 19.42
CA SER A 11 0.80 -23.48 18.62
C SER A 11 0.98 -23.28 17.11
N CYS A 12 1.17 -22.03 16.66
CA CYS A 12 1.18 -21.67 15.25
C CYS A 12 2.61 -21.51 14.71
N GLY A 13 2.93 -22.18 13.59
CA GLY A 13 4.22 -22.03 12.92
C GLY A 13 4.48 -20.65 12.30
N THR A 14 3.42 -19.86 12.07
CA THR A 14 3.51 -18.47 11.57
C THR A 14 2.27 -17.69 11.97
N VAL A 15 2.45 -16.45 12.40
CA VAL A 15 1.37 -15.52 12.76
C VAL A 15 1.47 -14.26 11.88
N LEU A 16 0.32 -13.80 11.40
CA LEU A 16 0.18 -12.55 10.65
C LEU A 16 -0.83 -11.65 11.37
N LEU A 17 -0.55 -10.35 11.41
CA LEU A 17 -1.44 -9.36 12.02
C LEU A 17 -2.25 -8.66 10.93
N VAL A 18 -3.57 -8.60 11.06
CA VAL A 18 -4.44 -7.86 10.12
C VAL A 18 -4.84 -6.53 10.74
N THR A 19 -4.69 -5.45 9.99
CA THR A 19 -5.04 -4.08 10.42
C THR A 19 -6.02 -3.49 9.43
N ARG A 20 -6.95 -2.64 9.90
CA ARG A 20 -7.88 -1.96 9.00
C ARG A 20 -7.32 -0.59 8.62
N PHE A 21 -7.23 -0.35 7.31
CA PHE A 21 -6.80 0.92 6.74
C PHE A 21 -7.64 2.08 7.30
N GLU A 22 -6.98 3.22 7.56
CA GLU A 22 -7.51 4.44 8.21
C GLU A 22 -8.11 4.30 9.62
N THR A 23 -8.35 3.07 10.09
CA THR A 23 -8.98 2.82 11.40
C THR A 23 -7.93 2.44 12.45
N THR A 24 -6.95 1.62 12.07
CA THR A 24 -5.94 1.10 13.00
C THR A 24 -4.70 2.00 13.01
N SER A 25 -4.37 2.53 14.17
CA SER A 25 -3.17 3.37 14.36
C SER A 25 -1.90 2.51 14.43
N ILE A 26 -0.79 3.05 13.93
CA ILE A 26 0.55 2.41 14.01
C ILE A 26 0.90 2.05 15.46
N ALA A 27 0.56 2.90 16.44
CA ALA A 27 0.84 2.62 17.85
C ALA A 27 0.13 1.34 18.33
N GLN A 28 -1.12 1.13 17.89
CA GLN A 28 -1.88 -0.08 18.22
C GLN A 28 -1.29 -1.33 17.56
N VAL A 29 -0.75 -1.20 16.35
CA VAL A 29 -0.05 -2.30 15.64
C VAL A 29 1.23 -2.69 16.39
N VAL A 30 2.00 -1.70 16.84
CA VAL A 30 3.24 -1.92 17.61
C VAL A 30 2.92 -2.59 18.95
N GLU A 31 1.91 -2.11 19.65
CA GLU A 31 1.48 -2.69 20.93
C GLU A 31 1.00 -4.14 20.75
N ALA A 32 0.14 -4.41 19.77
CA ALA A 32 -0.34 -5.77 19.50
C ALA A 32 0.82 -6.72 19.14
N THR A 33 1.79 -6.24 18.37
CA THR A 33 2.99 -7.02 18.03
C THR A 33 3.85 -7.30 19.25
N ALA A 34 3.98 -6.34 20.17
CA ALA A 34 4.71 -6.51 21.42
C ALA A 34 4.03 -7.55 22.33
N GLN A 35 2.71 -7.51 22.46
CA GLN A 35 1.93 -8.47 23.25
C GLN A 35 2.05 -9.89 22.67
N LEU A 36 1.96 -10.05 21.34
CA LEU A 36 2.17 -11.33 20.68
C LEU A 36 3.61 -11.86 20.87
N LYS A 37 4.60 -10.97 20.81
CA LYS A 37 6.00 -11.34 21.05
C LYS A 37 6.24 -11.79 22.50
N GLN A 38 5.58 -11.17 23.48
CA GLN A 38 5.64 -11.59 24.88
C GLN A 38 5.03 -13.00 25.09
N ALA A 39 4.05 -13.37 24.27
CA ALA A 39 3.47 -14.72 24.24
C ALA A 39 4.27 -15.73 23.38
N ASN A 40 5.55 -15.44 23.10
CA ASN A 40 6.44 -16.29 22.31
C ASN A 40 6.03 -16.50 20.83
N ALA A 41 5.05 -15.74 20.35
CA ALA A 41 4.59 -15.82 18.97
C ALA A 41 5.55 -15.11 18.01
N ARG A 42 5.84 -15.74 16.87
CA ARG A 42 6.58 -15.12 15.76
C ARG A 42 5.64 -14.48 14.76
N VAL A 43 5.42 -13.17 14.89
CA VAL A 43 4.72 -12.36 13.89
C VAL A 43 5.62 -12.16 12.66
N LYS A 44 5.20 -12.70 11.51
CA LYS A 44 5.95 -12.60 10.24
C LYS A 44 5.72 -11.29 9.50
N GLY A 45 4.58 -10.65 9.72
CA GLY A 45 4.23 -9.43 9.02
C GLY A 45 2.82 -8.94 9.36
N VAL A 46 2.47 -7.80 8.76
CA VAL A 46 1.20 -7.11 8.93
C VAL A 46 0.50 -6.99 7.57
N ILE A 47 -0.79 -7.29 7.53
CA ILE A 47 -1.67 -7.15 6.36
C ILE A 47 -2.56 -5.93 6.59
N PHE A 48 -2.40 -4.91 5.75
CA PHE A 48 -3.31 -3.76 5.72
C PHE A 48 -4.54 -4.10 4.88
N ASN A 49 -5.66 -4.29 5.55
CA ASN A 49 -6.95 -4.60 4.95
C ASN A 49 -7.76 -3.32 4.69
N GLY A 50 -8.50 -3.30 3.58
CA GLY A 50 -9.39 -2.19 3.23
C GLY A 50 -8.70 -0.99 2.58
N ILE A 51 -7.52 -1.17 1.99
CA ILE A 51 -6.92 -0.16 1.11
C ILE A 51 -7.77 -0.04 -0.15
N ASP A 52 -8.24 1.17 -0.46
CA ASP A 52 -8.84 1.49 -1.76
C ASP A 52 -7.73 1.54 -2.82
N THR A 53 -7.64 0.48 -3.60
CA THR A 53 -6.55 0.38 -4.57
C THR A 53 -6.72 1.32 -5.76
N ASP A 54 -7.92 1.79 -6.05
CA ASP A 54 -8.14 2.66 -7.21
C ASP A 54 -7.68 4.08 -6.91
N VAL A 55 -7.86 4.53 -5.66
CA VAL A 55 -7.32 5.80 -5.15
C VAL A 55 -5.79 5.75 -4.99
N TYR A 56 -5.25 4.63 -4.48
CA TYR A 56 -3.85 4.56 -4.07
C TYR A 56 -2.89 3.90 -5.09
N ARG A 57 -3.36 3.12 -6.08
CA ARG A 57 -2.48 2.57 -7.14
C ARG A 57 -2.18 3.58 -8.25
N TYR A 58 -3.12 4.45 -8.60
CA TYR A 58 -3.01 5.26 -9.81
C TYR A 58 -2.41 6.66 -9.60
N SER A 59 -2.27 7.14 -8.37
CA SER A 59 -1.70 8.48 -8.13
C SER A 59 -0.18 8.58 -8.39
N LEU A 60 0.57 7.47 -8.25
CA LEU A 60 2.02 7.45 -8.50
C LEU A 60 2.37 7.06 -9.95
N GLY A 61 1.64 6.13 -10.56
CA GLY A 61 1.88 5.70 -11.94
C GLY A 61 1.31 6.65 -13.01
N ALA A 62 0.12 7.20 -12.80
CA ALA A 62 -0.51 8.09 -13.78
C ALA A 62 0.23 9.43 -13.92
N ARG A 63 0.86 9.93 -12.85
CA ARG A 63 1.70 11.13 -12.95
C ARG A 63 2.92 10.88 -13.84
N ALA A 64 3.56 9.72 -13.73
CA ALA A 64 4.72 9.37 -14.56
C ALA A 64 4.34 9.22 -16.05
N ASP A 65 3.17 8.64 -16.34
CA ASP A 65 2.70 8.46 -17.73
C ASP A 65 2.28 9.80 -18.37
N LEU A 66 1.67 10.71 -17.61
CA LEU A 66 1.38 12.07 -18.07
C LEU A 66 2.65 12.86 -18.44
N TYR A 67 3.74 12.73 -17.68
CA TYR A 67 5.02 13.36 -18.02
C TYR A 67 5.62 12.81 -19.33
N ARG A 68 5.38 11.52 -19.62
CA ARG A 68 5.87 10.88 -20.84
C ARG A 68 5.05 11.28 -22.07
N SER A 69 3.74 11.44 -21.94
CA SER A 69 2.89 11.93 -23.02
C SER A 69 3.09 13.42 -23.29
N ALA A 70 3.36 14.22 -22.24
CA ALA A 70 3.62 15.65 -22.40
C ALA A 70 4.89 15.93 -23.22
N SER A 71 5.98 15.19 -22.97
CA SER A 71 7.23 15.37 -23.72
C SER A 71 7.13 14.94 -25.18
N TYR A 72 6.27 13.96 -25.49
CA TYR A 72 5.98 13.58 -26.88
C TYR A 72 5.17 14.67 -27.61
N LEU A 73 4.15 15.24 -26.96
CA LEU A 73 3.32 16.30 -27.57
C LEU A 73 4.10 17.60 -27.78
N ASP A 74 5.02 17.95 -26.87
CA ASP A 74 5.88 19.14 -26.99
C ASP A 74 6.93 19.01 -28.11
N ALA A 75 7.36 17.77 -28.40
CA ALA A 75 8.32 17.48 -29.46
C ALA A 75 7.69 17.34 -30.86
N LEU A 76 6.36 17.44 -31.00
CA LEU A 76 5.70 17.39 -32.30
C LEU A 76 5.79 18.76 -33.00
N PRO A 77 6.27 18.81 -34.25
CA PRO A 77 6.26 20.06 -35.01
C PRO A 77 4.81 20.52 -35.21
N ALA A 78 4.56 21.81 -35.02
CA ALA A 78 3.25 22.42 -35.24
C ALA A 78 2.78 22.11 -36.67
N SER A 79 1.71 21.33 -36.77
CA SER A 79 1.16 20.94 -38.07
C SER A 79 0.46 22.12 -38.72
N GLY A 80 1.01 22.62 -39.82
CA GLY A 80 0.23 23.24 -40.89
C GLY A 80 0.66 24.65 -41.28
N GLU A 81 1.56 24.74 -42.26
CA GLU A 81 1.53 25.84 -43.22
C GLU A 81 1.78 25.28 -44.62
N THR A 82 0.72 24.77 -45.26
CA THR A 82 0.73 24.47 -46.69
C THR A 82 0.73 25.78 -47.46
N ARG A 83 1.91 26.17 -47.96
CA ARG A 83 2.11 27.28 -48.89
C ARG A 83 1.26 27.02 -50.15
N LYS A 84 0.33 27.94 -50.44
CA LYS A 84 -0.37 28.00 -51.74
C LYS A 84 0.54 28.74 -52.72
N ASP A 85 0.78 28.10 -53.86
CA ASP A 85 1.39 28.69 -55.05
C ASP A 85 0.44 29.69 -55.74
#